data_AF-A0A8C7XXA3-F1
#
_entry.id   AF-A0A8C7XXA3-F1
#
_cell.length_a   1.000
_cell.length_b   1.000
_cell.length_c   1.000
_cell.angle_alpha   90.00
_cell.angle_beta   90.00
_cell.angle_gamma   90.00
#
_symmetry.space_group_name_H-M   'P 1'
#
loop_
_entity.id
_entity.type
_entity.pdbx_description
1 polymer ?
#
loop_
_entity_poly.entity_id
_entity_poly.type
_entity_poly.pdbx_seq_one_letter_code
_entity_poly.pdbx_strand_id
1 'polypeptide(L)'
;MENRKVQTSDFYRTAPDLPRRFNDPDCFHGYGVKPTHPLYRTSNQTYGSNKPTVHEMPVSFSEAMLHHGMYRDNSFNTNTARSRVTVTTETQHRRSRGF
;
A
#
# COMPACT_ATOMS: atom_id res chain seq x y z
N MET A 1 13.37 -8.32 26.71
CA MET A 1 13.14 -7.46 25.54
C MET A 1 12.02 -6.52 25.93
N GLU A 2 12.34 -5.24 26.14
CA GLU A 2 11.35 -4.23 26.52
C GLU A 2 10.28 -4.14 25.42
N ASN A 3 9.01 -4.28 25.78
CA ASN A 3 7.89 -4.36 24.84
C ASN A 3 7.57 -2.95 24.30
N ARG A 4 8.47 -2.42 23.47
CA ARG A 4 8.27 -1.12 22.84
C ARG A 4 7.13 -1.24 21.85
N LYS A 5 6.05 -0.50 22.10
CA LYS A 5 4.93 -0.37 21.16
C LYS A 5 5.45 0.16 19.82
N VAL A 6 5.15 -0.59 18.77
CA VAL A 6 5.63 -0.33 17.41
C VAL A 6 4.70 0.70 16.78
N GLN A 7 5.22 1.88 16.47
CA GLN A 7 4.43 2.96 15.85
C GLN A 7 4.66 3.02 14.34
N THR A 8 3.64 3.43 13.58
CA THR A 8 3.76 3.59 12.12
C THR A 8 4.84 4.64 11.76
N SER A 9 4.94 5.72 12.55
CA SER A 9 5.95 6.77 12.40
C SER A 9 7.39 6.30 12.62
N ASP A 10 7.61 5.15 13.27
CA ASP A 10 8.95 4.59 13.45
C ASP A 10 9.51 4.00 12.15
N PHE A 11 8.63 3.57 11.24
CA PHE A 11 9.00 2.89 9.99
C PHE A 11 8.76 3.77 8.76
N TYR A 12 7.76 4.65 8.82
CA TYR A 12 7.32 5.46 7.69
C TYR A 12 7.25 6.93 8.05
N ARG A 13 7.40 7.78 7.03
CA ARG A 13 7.17 9.21 7.18
C ARG A 13 5.67 9.47 7.16
N THR A 14 5.12 9.76 8.33
CA THR A 14 3.69 10.04 8.52
C THR A 14 3.39 11.53 8.43
N ALA A 15 2.16 11.88 8.05
CA ALA A 15 1.66 13.24 8.13
C ALA A 15 1.59 13.72 9.60
N PRO A 16 1.84 15.02 9.88
CA PRO A 16 1.85 15.54 11.25
C PRO A 16 0.46 15.52 11.92
N ASP A 17 -0.61 15.56 11.11
CA ASP A 17 -2.01 15.55 11.51
C ASP A 17 -2.65 14.15 11.45
N LEU A 18 -1.83 13.09 11.33
CA LEU A 18 -2.32 11.72 11.27
C LEU A 18 -3.03 11.33 12.59
N PRO A 19 -4.28 10.84 12.53
CA PRO A 19 -4.97 10.35 13.71
C PRO A 19 -4.16 9.30 14.47
N ARG A 20 -4.10 9.43 15.79
CA ARG A 20 -3.31 8.55 16.68
C ARG A 20 -3.56 7.06 16.44
N ARG A 21 -4.80 6.68 16.13
CA ARG A 21 -5.16 5.28 15.84
C ARG A 21 -4.41 4.68 14.66
N PHE A 22 -4.05 5.48 13.66
CA PHE A 22 -3.26 5.01 12.52
C PHE A 22 -1.76 5.00 12.80
N ASN A 23 -1.32 5.77 13.79
CA ASN A 23 0.07 5.70 14.25
C ASN A 23 0.31 4.53 15.24
N ASP A 24 -0.72 4.11 15.98
CA ASP A 24 -0.66 3.02 16.96
C ASP A 24 -1.58 1.87 16.54
N PRO A 25 -1.10 0.92 15.72
CA PRO A 25 -1.94 -0.18 15.22
C PRO A 25 -2.44 -1.13 16.33
N ASP A 26 -1.80 -1.16 17.50
CA ASP A 26 -2.24 -1.99 18.62
C ASP A 26 -3.55 -1.49 19.24
N CYS A 27 -4.01 -0.27 18.89
CA CYS A 27 -5.30 0.24 19.33
C CYS A 27 -6.51 -0.44 18.65
N PHE A 28 -6.29 -1.21 17.58
CA PHE A 28 -7.32 -1.96 16.88
C PHE A 28 -7.57 -3.31 17.57
N HIS A 29 -8.75 -3.44 18.19
CA HIS A 29 -9.16 -4.65 18.91
C HIS A 29 -10.17 -5.47 18.09
N GLY A 30 -10.36 -6.74 18.47
CA GLY A 30 -11.37 -7.61 17.85
C GLY A 30 -10.88 -8.42 16.65
N TYR A 31 -9.64 -8.19 16.22
CA TYR A 31 -8.95 -9.07 15.29
C TYR A 31 -8.37 -10.28 16.02
N GLY A 32 -8.25 -11.39 15.32
CA GLY A 32 -7.69 -12.61 15.87
C GLY A 32 -8.50 -13.84 15.49
N VAL A 33 -7.82 -14.98 15.51
CA VAL A 33 -8.46 -16.28 15.31
C VAL A 33 -9.31 -16.59 16.54
N LYS A 34 -10.63 -16.70 16.35
CA LYS A 34 -11.51 -17.24 17.39
C LYS A 34 -11.17 -18.72 17.63
N PRO A 35 -11.13 -19.18 18.90
CA PRO A 35 -10.86 -20.57 19.21
C PRO A 35 -12.06 -21.43 18.74
N THR A 36 -11.89 -22.06 17.58
CA THR A 36 -12.85 -22.99 16.97
C THR A 36 -12.14 -24.30 16.70
N HIS A 37 -12.87 -25.41 16.81
CA HIS A 37 -12.35 -26.72 16.48
C HIS A 37 -11.76 -26.74 15.05
N PRO A 38 -10.55 -27.28 14.83
CA PRO A 38 -9.90 -27.24 13.51
C PRO A 38 -10.74 -27.85 12.37
N LEU A 39 -11.54 -28.89 12.67
CA LEU A 39 -12.41 -29.54 11.68
C LEU A 39 -13.66 -28.73 11.30
N TYR A 40 -14.02 -27.69 12.07
CA TYR A 40 -15.20 -26.85 11.84
C TYR A 40 -14.84 -25.41 11.45
N ARG A 41 -13.64 -25.20 10.89
CA ARG A 41 -13.23 -23.91 10.34
C ARG A 41 -13.90 -23.66 9.00
N THR A 42 -14.46 -22.46 8.83
CA THR A 42 -14.98 -21.98 7.55
C THR A 42 -14.03 -20.93 6.96
N SER A 43 -14.05 -20.74 5.65
CA SER A 43 -13.26 -19.70 4.97
C SER A 43 -13.56 -18.29 5.48
N ASN A 44 -14.80 -18.04 5.90
CA ASN A 44 -15.21 -16.76 6.47
C ASN A 44 -14.50 -16.45 7.80
N GLN A 45 -14.03 -17.45 8.55
CA GLN A 45 -13.26 -17.24 9.78
C GLN A 45 -11.86 -16.67 9.51
N THR A 46 -11.37 -16.75 8.28
CA THR A 46 -10.12 -16.09 7.87
C THR A 46 -10.27 -14.57 7.84
N TYR A 47 -11.47 -14.07 7.51
CA TYR A 47 -11.74 -12.64 7.51
C TYR A 47 -11.69 -12.09 8.95
N GLY A 48 -10.91 -11.02 9.15
CA GLY A 48 -10.69 -10.43 10.48
C GLY A 48 -9.79 -11.25 11.41
N SER A 49 -9.23 -12.38 10.96
CA SER A 49 -8.35 -13.21 11.80
C SER A 49 -6.98 -12.58 12.07
N ASN A 50 -6.51 -11.69 11.20
CA ASN A 50 -5.22 -11.02 11.33
C ASN A 50 -5.42 -9.58 11.79
N LYS A 51 -4.65 -9.16 12.79
CA LYS A 51 -4.64 -7.76 13.24
C LYS A 51 -3.87 -6.90 12.24
N PRO A 52 -4.30 -5.65 12.04
CA PRO A 52 -3.59 -4.77 11.14
C PRO A 52 -2.22 -4.37 11.73
N THR A 53 -1.24 -4.16 10.86
CA THR A 53 0.16 -3.86 11.22
C THR A 53 0.59 -2.47 10.74
N VAL A 54 1.78 -2.00 11.18
CA VAL A 54 2.35 -0.72 10.72
C VAL A 54 2.50 -0.61 9.20
N HIS A 55 2.57 -1.74 8.50
CA HIS A 55 2.70 -1.79 7.03
C HIS A 55 1.37 -1.67 6.30
N GLU A 56 0.25 -1.79 7.03
CA GLU A 56 -1.11 -1.67 6.49
C GLU A 56 -1.76 -0.35 6.92
N MET A 57 -1.24 0.30 7.98
CA MET A 57 -1.73 1.58 8.44
C MET A 57 -1.51 2.70 7.41
N PRO A 58 -2.48 3.61 7.22
CA PRO A 58 -2.30 4.75 6.34
C PRO A 58 -1.29 5.74 6.94
N VAL A 59 -0.43 6.29 6.07
CA VAL A 59 0.58 7.31 6.46
C VAL A 59 0.04 8.74 6.43
N SER A 60 -1.10 8.95 5.77
CA SER A 60 -1.83 10.22 5.71
C SER A 60 -3.35 9.97 5.76
N PHE A 61 -4.10 10.92 6.32
CA PHE A 61 -5.55 10.83 6.43
C PHE A 61 -6.19 12.20 6.20
N SER A 62 -7.34 12.22 5.54
CA SER A 62 -8.18 13.40 5.36
C SER A 62 -9.63 12.96 5.22
N GLU A 63 -10.58 13.86 5.50
CA GLU A 63 -12.01 13.59 5.34
C GLU A 63 -12.36 13.23 3.89
N ALA A 64 -11.75 13.91 2.92
CA ALA A 64 -11.92 13.57 1.51
C ALA A 64 -11.48 12.12 1.21
N MET A 65 -10.38 11.65 1.81
CA MET A 65 -9.90 10.27 1.66
C MET A 65 -10.78 9.25 2.39
N LEU A 66 -11.51 9.65 3.43
CA LEU A 66 -12.52 8.78 4.06
C LEU A 66 -13.67 8.47 3.10
N HIS A 67 -14.11 9.47 2.32
CA HIS A 67 -15.21 9.31 1.38
C HIS A 67 -14.81 8.64 0.07
N HIS A 68 -13.63 8.99 -0.47
CA HIS A 68 -13.22 8.57 -1.83
C HIS A 68 -12.14 7.49 -1.83
N GLY A 69 -11.58 7.15 -0.66
CA GLY A 69 -10.45 6.24 -0.54
C GLY A 69 -9.10 6.91 -0.86
N MET A 70 -8.04 6.09 -0.78
CA MET A 70 -6.68 6.50 -1.11
C MET A 70 -6.44 6.47 -2.62
N TYR A 71 -5.56 7.35 -3.10
CA TYR A 71 -5.13 7.35 -4.49
C TYR A 71 -4.54 5.99 -4.91
N ARG A 72 -4.92 5.53 -6.11
CA ARG A 72 -4.39 4.33 -6.76
C ARG A 72 -4.03 4.70 -8.19
N ASP A 73 -2.78 4.43 -8.57
CA ASP A 73 -2.36 4.58 -9.95
C ASP A 73 -2.85 3.36 -10.75
N ASN A 74 -3.79 3.60 -11.66
CA ASN A 74 -4.31 2.59 -12.60
C ASN A 74 -3.87 2.90 -14.04
N SER A 75 -2.86 3.76 -14.23
CA SER A 75 -2.36 4.10 -15.55
C SER A 75 -1.45 3.00 -16.11
N PHE A 76 -1.39 2.91 -17.45
CA PHE A 76 -0.44 2.05 -18.13
C PHE A 76 0.88 2.77 -18.34
N ASN A 77 2.01 2.08 -18.11
CA ASN A 77 3.30 2.59 -18.55
C ASN A 77 3.40 2.47 -20.08
N THR A 78 3.18 3.59 -20.76
CA THR A 78 3.24 3.70 -22.24
C THR A 78 4.57 4.28 -22.72
N ASN A 79 5.54 4.50 -21.82
CA ASN A 79 6.81 5.11 -22.20
C ASN A 79 7.62 4.15 -23.06
N THR A 80 7.97 4.57 -24.28
CA THR A 80 8.86 3.81 -25.15
C THR A 80 10.23 3.68 -24.48
N ALA A 81 10.81 2.47 -24.52
CA ALA A 81 12.16 2.24 -23.99
C ALA A 81 13.17 3.22 -24.61
N ARG A 82 13.85 4.00 -23.76
CA ARG A 82 14.93 4.91 -24.16
C ARG A 82 16.23 4.36 -23.60
N SER A 83 17.11 3.86 -24.45
CA SER A 83 18.51 3.64 -24.05
C SER A 83 19.34 4.87 -24.43
N ARG A 84 20.43 5.13 -23.70
CA ARG A 84 21.34 6.25 -23.96
C ARG A 84 21.92 6.25 -25.39
N VAL A 85 21.95 5.08 -26.02
CA VAL A 85 22.53 4.85 -27.36
C VAL A 85 21.43 4.78 -28.44
N THR A 86 20.26 4.28 -28.07
CA THR A 86 19.18 4.01 -29.02
C THR A 86 18.35 5.28 -29.19
N VAL A 87 18.66 6.02 -30.25
CA VAL A 87 17.90 7.19 -30.71
C VAL A 87 16.40 6.91 -30.74
N THR A 88 15.59 7.91 -30.37
CA THR A 88 14.13 7.78 -30.29
C THR A 88 13.55 7.20 -31.57
N THR A 89 12.48 6.40 -31.46
CA THR A 89 11.79 5.79 -32.60
C THR A 89 11.39 6.83 -33.67
N GLU A 90 11.08 8.06 -33.25
CA GLU A 90 10.85 9.21 -34.14
C GLU A 90 12.07 9.56 -35.02
N THR A 91 13.28 9.43 -34.47
CA THR A 91 14.54 9.68 -35.18
C THR A 91 14.89 8.51 -36.10
N GLN A 92 14.54 7.27 -35.75
CA GLN A 92 14.68 6.11 -36.65
C GLN A 92 13.76 6.22 -37.88
N HIS A 93 12.51 6.66 -37.70
CA HIS A 93 11.53 6.74 -38.80
C HIS A 93 11.88 7.79 -39.88
N ARG A 94 12.65 8.83 -39.52
CA ARG A 94 13.19 9.81 -40.49
C ARG A 94 14.39 9.26 -41.29
N ARG A 95 15.11 8.27 -40.75
CA ARG A 95 16.26 7.65 -41.43
C ARG A 95 15.85 6.56 -42.42
N SER A 96 14.68 5.93 -42.25
CA SER A 96 14.20 4.88 -43.16
C SER A 96 13.46 5.40 -44.41
N ARG A 97 13.14 6.71 -44.50
CA ARG A 97 12.50 7.33 -45.68
C ARG A 97 13.47 8.02 -46.64
N GLY A 98 14.76 7.71 -46.54
CA GLY A 98 15.80 8.20 -47.45
C GLY A 98 16.38 7.07 -48.29
N PHE A 99 15.59 6.53 -49.21
CA PHE A 99 16.02 5.83 -50.43
C PHE A 99 14.91 6.02 -51.48
#